data_AF-A0A645HAZ5-F1
#
_entry.id   AF-A0A645HAZ5-F1
#
_cell.length_a   1.000
_cell.length_b   1.000
_cell.length_c   1.000
_cell.angle_alpha   90.00
_cell.angle_beta   90.00
_cell.angle_gamma   90.00
#
_symmetry.space_group_name_H-M   'P 1'
#
loop_
_entity.id
_entity.type
_entity.pdbx_description
1 polymer ?
#
loop_
_entity_poly.entity_id
_entity_poly.type
_entity_poly.pdbx_seq_one_letter_code
_entity_poly.pdbx_strand_id
1 'polypeptide(L)'
;MDQEAYARGTSVYLVDRVIPMLPHKLSNGICSLNPETDRLTLSCMMEIDPKGNVVSHKICESMIYSDFRMTYTAVREIIEDKTPELLEKYAEIVPMLTLMNELRQILGEKRMKRGSVNFDLPESKIILDERGKPIEIRPYERSIATNLIEEFMLVCNETVAENAFWQEIPFMYRTHLEPDEEKLKKWSNSFVALGII
;
A
#
# COMPACT_ATOMS: atom_id res chain seq x y z
N MET A 1 -9.91 -6.43 24.98
CA MET A 1 -9.17 -6.49 23.70
C MET A 1 -9.03 -5.09 23.12
N ASP A 2 -10.14 -4.37 22.95
CA ASP A 2 -10.16 -3.01 22.40
C ASP A 2 -9.29 -2.02 23.19
N GLN A 3 -9.33 -2.06 24.53
CA GLN A 3 -8.45 -1.22 25.37
C GLN A 3 -6.96 -1.49 25.11
N GLU A 4 -6.57 -2.75 24.91
CA GLU A 4 -5.18 -3.14 24.64
C GLU A 4 -4.76 -2.73 23.22
N ALA A 5 -5.63 -2.93 22.23
CA ALA A 5 -5.38 -2.49 20.87
C ALA A 5 -5.24 -0.95 20.80
N TYR A 6 -6.10 -0.23 21.51
CA TYR A 6 -6.02 1.22 21.65
C TYR A 6 -4.72 1.68 22.34
N ALA A 7 -4.33 1.01 23.43
CA ALA A 7 -3.09 1.32 24.14
C ALA A 7 -1.83 1.07 23.28
N ARG A 8 -1.85 0.06 22.41
CA ARG A 8 -0.74 -0.23 21.47
C ARG A 8 -0.73 0.70 20.27
N GLY A 9 -1.90 1.06 19.74
CA GLY A 9 -2.10 1.94 18.59
C GLY A 9 -1.72 1.34 17.23
N THR A 10 -0.57 0.65 17.13
CA THR A 10 -0.10 -0.01 15.91
C THR A 10 0.75 -1.25 16.22
N SER A 11 0.99 -2.09 15.21
CA SER A 11 1.97 -3.18 15.31
C SER A 11 3.38 -2.62 15.09
N VAL A 12 4.34 -3.04 15.91
CA VAL A 12 5.74 -2.59 15.80
C VAL A 12 6.54 -3.66 15.08
N TYR A 13 7.09 -3.29 13.91
CA TYR A 13 7.92 -4.15 13.08
C TYR A 13 9.40 -3.89 13.42
N LEU A 14 10.01 -4.80 14.16
CA LEU A 14 11.44 -4.83 14.44
C LEU A 14 12.15 -5.67 13.37
N VAL A 15 13.48 -5.59 13.35
CA VAL A 15 14.30 -6.32 12.37
C VAL A 15 14.13 -7.83 12.49
N ASP A 16 14.01 -8.36 13.71
CA ASP A 16 13.94 -9.80 14.00
C ASP A 16 12.54 -10.32 14.33
N ARG A 17 11.58 -9.43 14.63
CA ARG A 17 10.25 -9.82 15.10
C ARG A 17 9.20 -8.74 14.89
N VAL A 18 7.93 -9.13 15.05
CA VAL A 18 6.80 -8.21 15.09
C VAL A 18 6.17 -8.26 16.48
N ILE A 19 5.93 -7.09 17.06
CA ILE A 19 5.09 -6.94 18.26
C ILE A 19 3.70 -6.58 17.77
N PRO A 20 2.74 -7.53 17.74
CA PRO A 20 1.47 -7.30 17.08
C PRO A 20 0.54 -6.43 17.94
N MET A 21 -0.27 -5.58 17.30
CA MET A 21 -1.32 -4.81 17.98
C MET A 21 -2.42 -5.73 18.53
N LEU A 22 -2.75 -6.79 17.79
CA LEU A 22 -3.79 -7.76 18.13
C LEU A 22 -3.17 -9.11 18.53
N PRO A 23 -3.88 -9.95 19.29
CA PRO A 23 -3.45 -11.32 19.56
C PRO A 23 -3.17 -12.10 18.26
N HIS A 24 -2.13 -12.94 18.25
CA HIS A 24 -1.73 -13.71 17.05
C HIS A 24 -2.85 -14.55 16.44
N LYS A 25 -3.75 -15.11 17.27
CA LYS A 25 -4.92 -15.87 16.79
C LYS A 25 -5.84 -15.05 15.89
N LEU A 26 -5.93 -13.74 16.13
CA LEU A 26 -6.68 -12.81 15.28
C LEU A 26 -5.83 -12.31 14.14
N SER A 27 -4.65 -11.73 14.41
CA SER A 27 -3.83 -11.07 13.39
C SER A 27 -3.37 -12.03 12.27
N ASN A 28 -2.96 -13.25 12.63
CA ASN A 28 -2.41 -14.23 11.68
C ASN A 28 -3.40 -15.37 11.37
N GLY A 29 -4.53 -15.40 12.08
CA GLY A 29 -5.55 -16.43 11.92
C GLY A 29 -6.82 -15.86 11.28
N ILE A 30 -7.74 -15.42 12.15
CA ILE A 30 -9.13 -15.11 11.76
C ILE A 30 -9.23 -13.85 10.89
N CYS A 31 -8.46 -12.81 11.20
CA CYS A 31 -8.48 -11.55 10.46
C CYS A 31 -7.53 -11.54 9.25
N SER A 32 -6.58 -12.48 9.19
CA SER A 32 -5.70 -12.60 8.04
C SER A 32 -6.47 -13.17 6.85
N LEU A 33 -6.35 -12.52 5.69
CA LEU A 33 -6.96 -12.96 4.43
C LEU A 33 -6.19 -14.14 3.83
N ASN A 34 -6.09 -15.23 4.59
CA ASN A 34 -5.44 -16.46 4.14
C ASN A 34 -6.15 -17.02 2.90
N PRO A 35 -5.41 -17.65 1.98
CA PRO A 35 -6.01 -18.24 0.79
C PRO A 35 -6.88 -19.45 1.17
N GLU A 36 -7.76 -19.83 0.26
CA GLU A 36 -8.56 -21.05 0.32
C GLU A 36 -9.51 -21.13 1.54
N THR A 37 -9.98 -19.99 2.03
CA THR A 37 -10.88 -19.95 3.19
C THR A 37 -11.74 -18.69 3.19
N ASP A 38 -12.99 -18.83 3.63
CA ASP A 38 -13.90 -17.71 3.75
C ASP A 38 -13.43 -16.70 4.79
N ARG A 39 -13.50 -15.41 4.43
CA ARG A 39 -13.09 -14.31 5.28
C ARG A 39 -14.09 -13.17 5.23
N LEU A 40 -14.49 -12.73 6.41
CA LEU A 40 -15.30 -11.52 6.58
C LEU A 40 -14.41 -10.30 6.33
N THR A 41 -14.90 -9.38 5.52
CA THR A 41 -14.20 -8.16 5.14
C THR A 41 -15.14 -6.97 5.18
N LEU A 42 -14.56 -5.78 5.34
CA LEU A 42 -15.21 -4.52 4.98
C LEU A 42 -14.65 -4.11 3.62
N SER A 43 -15.47 -4.22 2.58
CA SER A 43 -15.04 -3.96 1.20
C SER A 43 -15.39 -2.54 0.76
N CYS A 44 -14.48 -1.92 0.00
CA CYS A 44 -14.76 -0.72 -0.79
C CYS A 44 -14.77 -1.13 -2.27
N MET A 45 -15.97 -1.25 -2.85
CA MET A 45 -16.16 -1.53 -4.27
C MET A 45 -16.24 -0.20 -5.01
N MET A 46 -15.43 -0.03 -6.06
CA MET A 46 -15.33 1.24 -6.80
C MET A 46 -15.49 0.99 -8.29
N GLU A 47 -16.20 1.88 -8.97
CA GLU A 47 -16.20 1.99 -10.42
C GLU A 47 -15.28 3.15 -10.80
N ILE A 48 -14.27 2.87 -11.62
CA ILE A 48 -13.25 3.85 -12.00
C ILE A 48 -13.26 4.01 -13.52
N ASP A 49 -13.40 5.25 -13.98
CA ASP A 49 -13.39 5.56 -15.41
C ASP A 49 -11.97 5.46 -16.02
N PRO A 50 -11.82 5.49 -17.36
CA PRO A 50 -10.51 5.43 -18.01
C PRO A 50 -9.57 6.61 -17.70
N LYS A 51 -10.05 7.66 -17.02
CA LYS A 51 -9.25 8.81 -16.57
C LYS A 51 -8.84 8.67 -15.10
N GLY A 52 -9.18 7.57 -14.42
CA GLY A 52 -8.86 7.33 -13.02
C GLY A 52 -9.78 8.06 -12.05
N ASN A 53 -10.99 8.47 -12.48
CA ASN A 53 -12.01 9.04 -11.59
C ASN A 53 -12.88 7.95 -11.02
N VAL A 54 -13.05 7.94 -9.70
CA VAL A 54 -14.07 7.12 -9.04
C VAL A 54 -15.42 7.74 -9.37
N VAL A 55 -16.24 7.03 -10.14
CA VAL A 55 -17.57 7.51 -10.57
C VAL A 55 -18.69 6.98 -9.67
N SER A 56 -18.46 5.84 -9.02
CA SER A 56 -19.35 5.28 -8.02
C SER A 56 -18.56 4.42 -7.03
N HIS A 57 -19.05 4.32 -5.80
CA HIS A 57 -18.47 3.43 -4.80
C HIS A 57 -19.54 2.86 -3.85
N LYS A 58 -19.21 1.73 -3.23
CA LYS A 58 -20.00 1.08 -2.18
C LYS A 58 -19.07 0.55 -1.11
N ILE A 59 -19.27 0.99 0.12
CA ILE A 59 -18.60 0.46 1.30
C ILE A 59 -19.59 -0.45 2.03
N CYS A 60 -19.26 -1.73 2.18
CA CYS A 60 -20.14 -2.69 2.85
C CYS A 60 -19.39 -3.87 3.46
N GLU A 61 -19.99 -4.48 4.48
CA GLU A 61 -19.58 -5.79 4.97
C GLU A 61 -19.77 -6.84 3.87
N SER A 62 -18.81 -7.75 3.76
CA SER A 62 -18.74 -8.75 2.71
C SER A 62 -18.02 -10.00 3.20
N MET A 63 -18.06 -11.05 2.38
CA MET A 63 -17.30 -12.27 2.57
C MET A 63 -16.52 -12.55 1.28
N ILE A 64 -15.24 -12.83 1.41
CA ILE A 64 -14.37 -13.19 0.28
C ILE A 64 -13.76 -14.56 0.49
N TYR A 65 -13.34 -15.17 -0.62
CA TYR A 65 -12.50 -16.35 -0.66
C TYR A 65 -11.27 -16.01 -1.51
N SER A 66 -10.09 -15.99 -0.90
CA SER A 66 -8.86 -15.63 -1.63
C SER A 66 -8.33 -16.85 -2.37
N ASP A 67 -8.40 -16.86 -3.70
CA ASP A 67 -7.93 -18.01 -4.50
C ASP A 67 -6.41 -18.19 -4.45
N PHE A 68 -5.66 -17.08 -4.37
CA PHE A 68 -4.19 -17.11 -4.43
C PHE A 68 -3.54 -16.29 -3.32
N ARG A 69 -2.47 -16.85 -2.76
CA ARG A 69 -1.50 -16.08 -1.97
C ARG A 69 -0.29 -15.76 -2.83
N MET A 70 -0.17 -14.50 -3.25
CA MET A 70 0.92 -14.04 -4.10
C MET A 70 1.97 -13.25 -3.33
N THR A 71 3.19 -13.19 -3.89
CA THR A 71 4.28 -12.33 -3.41
C THR A 71 4.52 -11.21 -4.41
N TYR A 72 5.08 -10.08 -3.95
CA TYR A 72 5.47 -8.99 -4.85
C TYR A 72 6.44 -9.44 -5.94
N THR A 73 7.33 -10.39 -5.64
CA THR A 73 8.26 -10.98 -6.61
C THR A 73 7.50 -11.72 -7.71
N ALA A 74 6.58 -12.61 -7.36
CA ALA A 74 5.80 -13.36 -8.35
C ALA A 74 4.95 -12.43 -9.24
N VAL A 75 4.32 -11.41 -8.65
CA VAL A 75 3.53 -10.43 -9.40
C VAL A 75 4.41 -9.59 -10.33
N ARG A 76 5.60 -9.17 -9.88
CA ARG A 76 6.60 -8.48 -10.73
C ARG A 76 7.00 -9.38 -11.90
N GLU A 77 7.34 -10.63 -11.64
CA GLU A 77 7.76 -11.57 -12.68
C GLU A 77 6.65 -11.85 -13.72
N ILE A 78 5.38 -11.83 -13.31
CA ILE A 78 4.23 -11.98 -14.22
C ILE A 78 3.99 -10.71 -15.07
N ILE A 79 4.05 -9.53 -14.44
CA ILE A 79 3.66 -8.28 -15.08
C ILE A 79 4.81 -7.69 -15.91
N GLU A 80 6.02 -7.73 -15.39
CA GLU A 80 7.22 -7.08 -15.95
C GLU A 80 8.14 -8.08 -16.66
N ASP A 81 8.62 -9.10 -15.94
CA ASP A 81 9.62 -10.04 -16.50
C ASP A 81 9.01 -11.03 -17.52
N LYS A 82 7.68 -11.21 -17.49
CA LYS A 82 6.91 -12.16 -18.32
C LYS A 82 7.45 -13.59 -18.25
N THR A 83 7.79 -14.04 -17.05
CA THR A 83 8.34 -15.39 -16.79
C THR A 83 7.36 -16.47 -17.27
N PRO A 84 7.72 -17.28 -18.30
CA PRO A 84 6.80 -18.24 -18.92
C PRO A 84 6.17 -19.23 -17.93
N GLU A 85 6.95 -19.74 -16.98
CA GLU A 85 6.49 -20.72 -16.00
C GLU A 85 5.42 -20.14 -15.06
N LEU A 86 5.53 -18.87 -14.68
CA LEU A 86 4.53 -18.20 -13.85
C LEU A 86 3.30 -17.77 -14.65
N LEU A 87 3.47 -17.38 -15.91
CA LEU A 87 2.36 -17.07 -16.81
C LEU A 87 1.49 -18.30 -17.06
N GLU A 88 2.11 -19.48 -17.25
CA GLU A 88 1.37 -20.73 -17.38
C GLU A 88 0.69 -21.12 -16.06
N LYS A 89 1.42 -21.07 -14.94
CA LYS A 89 0.89 -21.44 -13.63
C LYS A 89 -0.31 -20.60 -13.20
N TYR A 90 -0.30 -19.30 -13.49
CA TYR A 90 -1.33 -18.35 -13.05
C TYR A 90 -2.18 -17.82 -14.21
N ALA A 91 -2.27 -18.57 -15.32
CA ALA A 91 -2.88 -18.12 -16.57
C ALA A 91 -4.28 -17.52 -16.39
N GLU A 92 -5.06 -18.04 -15.45
CA GLU A 92 -6.43 -17.57 -15.18
C GLU A 92 -6.50 -16.15 -14.61
N ILE A 93 -5.50 -15.71 -13.84
CA ILE A 93 -5.46 -14.38 -13.22
C ILE A 93 -4.57 -13.39 -13.96
N VAL A 94 -3.77 -13.83 -14.94
CA VAL A 94 -2.90 -12.95 -15.74
C VAL A 94 -3.67 -11.80 -16.41
N PRO A 95 -4.86 -12.00 -17.01
CA PRO A 95 -5.65 -10.90 -17.57
C PRO A 95 -6.04 -9.86 -16.51
N MET A 96 -6.46 -10.32 -15.33
CA MET A 96 -6.81 -9.44 -14.21
C MET A 96 -5.58 -8.63 -13.74
N LEU A 97 -4.43 -9.29 -13.53
CA LEU A 97 -3.20 -8.60 -13.11
C LEU A 97 -2.72 -7.57 -14.14
N THR A 98 -2.92 -7.86 -15.43
CA THR A 98 -2.61 -6.92 -16.52
C THR A 98 -3.52 -5.69 -16.45
N LEU A 99 -4.82 -5.88 -16.30
CA LEU A 99 -5.79 -4.79 -16.15
C LEU A 99 -5.52 -3.96 -14.89
N MET A 100 -5.17 -4.62 -13.78
CA MET A 100 -4.80 -3.91 -12.55
C MET A 100 -3.58 -3.01 -12.77
N ASN A 101 -2.59 -3.48 -13.55
CA ASN A 101 -1.41 -2.69 -13.89
C ASN A 101 -1.72 -1.48 -14.78
N GLU A 102 -2.65 -1.62 -15.73
CA GLU A 102 -3.13 -0.49 -16.54
C GLU A 102 -3.79 0.56 -15.64
N LEU A 103 -4.69 0.15 -14.75
CA LEU A 103 -5.35 1.04 -13.80
C LEU A 103 -4.34 1.74 -12.87
N ARG A 104 -3.33 1.03 -12.36
CA ARG A 104 -2.24 1.62 -11.57
C ARG A 104 -1.55 2.76 -12.32
N GLN A 105 -1.26 2.60 -13.61
CA GLN A 105 -0.60 3.66 -14.39
C GLN A 105 -1.49 4.89 -14.49
N ILE A 106 -2.78 4.70 -14.78
CA ILE A 106 -3.77 5.78 -14.87
C ILE A 106 -3.87 6.54 -13.53
N LEU A 107 -3.97 5.81 -12.41
CA LEU A 107 -4.04 6.39 -11.07
C LEU A 107 -2.76 7.15 -10.71
N GLY A 108 -1.59 6.55 -10.96
CA GLY A 108 -0.29 7.15 -10.70
C GLY A 108 -0.07 8.43 -11.51
N GLU A 109 -0.40 8.43 -12.80
CA GLU A 109 -0.32 9.63 -13.63
C GLU A 109 -1.24 10.74 -13.14
N LYS A 110 -2.48 10.41 -12.76
CA LYS A 110 -3.43 11.38 -12.22
C LYS A 110 -2.90 11.98 -10.91
N ARG A 111 -2.34 11.15 -10.03
CA ARG A 111 -1.74 11.57 -8.76
C ARG A 111 -0.56 12.52 -8.97
N MET A 112 0.32 12.21 -9.93
CA MET A 112 1.43 13.09 -10.32
C MET A 112 0.95 14.42 -10.88
N LYS A 113 -0.07 14.43 -11.75
CA LYS A 113 -0.70 15.65 -12.29
C LYS A 113 -1.32 16.52 -11.18
N ARG A 114 -1.75 15.92 -10.07
CA ARG A 114 -2.27 16.63 -8.87
C ARG A 114 -1.16 17.19 -7.98
N GLY A 115 0.12 17.04 -8.35
CA GLY A 115 1.26 17.58 -7.62
C GLY A 115 1.78 16.67 -6.50
N SER A 116 1.52 15.36 -6.58
CA SER A 116 2.09 14.44 -5.60
C SER A 116 3.61 14.44 -5.64
N VAL A 117 4.23 14.55 -4.48
CA VAL A 117 5.68 14.45 -4.33
C VAL A 117 6.03 13.00 -3.99
N ASN A 118 6.88 12.38 -4.82
CA ASN A 118 7.41 11.06 -4.52
C ASN A 118 8.81 11.22 -3.92
N PHE A 119 8.94 10.98 -2.61
CA PHE A 119 10.24 10.89 -1.95
C PHE A 119 10.74 9.46 -2.10
N ASP A 120 11.59 9.23 -3.10
CA ASP A 120 12.31 7.97 -3.26
C ASP A 120 13.47 7.92 -2.26
N LEU A 121 13.13 7.65 -0.99
CA LEU A 121 14.11 7.52 0.07
C LEU A 121 14.62 6.07 0.07
N PRO A 122 15.95 5.86 0.05
CA PRO A 122 16.51 4.52 0.09
C PRO A 122 16.17 3.84 1.41
N GLU A 123 15.30 2.83 1.34
CA GLU A 123 15.00 1.95 2.47
C GLU A 123 16.00 0.78 2.48
N SER A 124 16.42 0.34 3.67
CA SER A 124 17.37 -0.77 3.84
C SER A 124 16.63 -2.04 4.26
N LYS A 125 16.87 -3.13 3.55
CA LYS A 125 16.46 -4.49 3.93
C LYS A 125 17.61 -5.20 4.63
N ILE A 126 17.39 -5.59 5.87
CA ILE A 126 18.36 -6.33 6.69
C ILE A 126 17.98 -7.81 6.67
N ILE A 127 18.92 -8.67 6.28
CA ILE A 127 18.76 -10.13 6.29
C ILE A 127 19.47 -10.67 7.51
N LEU A 128 18.74 -11.46 8.31
CA LEU A 128 19.25 -12.09 9.54
C LEU A 128 19.50 -13.58 9.31
N ASP A 129 20.47 -14.15 10.03
CA ASP A 129 20.62 -15.59 10.18
C ASP A 129 19.63 -16.18 11.20
N GLU A 130 19.66 -17.50 11.39
CA GLU A 130 18.81 -18.22 12.35
C GLU A 130 19.01 -17.78 13.81
N ARG A 131 20.13 -17.13 14.13
CA ARG A 131 20.44 -16.61 15.47
C ARG A 131 20.06 -15.13 15.61
N GLY A 132 19.44 -14.55 14.58
CA GLY A 132 19.05 -13.13 14.55
C GLY A 132 20.21 -12.17 14.26
N LYS A 133 21.36 -12.67 13.80
CA LYS A 133 22.52 -11.82 13.47
C LYS A 133 22.39 -11.30 12.03
N PRO A 134 22.59 -10.00 11.78
CA PRO A 134 22.62 -9.46 10.42
C PRO A 134 23.76 -10.09 9.60
N ILE A 135 23.41 -10.68 8.46
CA ILE A 135 24.34 -11.25 7.50
C ILE A 135 24.47 -10.42 6.23
N GLU A 136 23.43 -9.66 5.88
CA GLU A 136 23.40 -8.83 4.68
C GLU A 136 22.52 -7.60 4.89
N ILE A 137 22.93 -6.48 4.33
CA ILE A 137 22.12 -5.27 4.23
C ILE A 137 22.11 -4.86 2.76
N ARG A 138 20.92 -4.72 2.20
CA ARG A 138 20.75 -4.31 0.79
C ARG A 138 19.62 -3.29 0.65
N PRO A 139 19.60 -2.48 -0.41
CA PRO A 139 18.48 -1.61 -0.70
C PRO A 139 17.17 -2.41 -0.82
N TYR A 140 16.08 -1.85 -0.31
CA TYR A 140 14.74 -2.36 -0.55
C TYR A 140 14.26 -1.84 -1.91
N GLU A 141 14.09 -2.75 -2.86
CA GLU A 141 13.64 -2.40 -4.20
C GLU A 141 12.12 -2.28 -4.24
N ARG A 142 11.64 -1.09 -4.62
CA ARG A 142 10.26 -0.90 -5.04
C ARG A 142 10.08 -1.50 -6.42
N SER A 143 9.06 -2.32 -6.60
CA SER A 143 8.72 -2.95 -7.87
C SER A 143 7.37 -2.46 -8.38
N ILE A 144 7.05 -2.82 -9.64
CA ILE A 144 5.72 -2.63 -10.21
C ILE A 144 4.61 -3.20 -9.30
N ALA A 145 4.88 -4.32 -8.63
CA ALA A 145 3.93 -4.99 -7.76
C ALA A 145 3.70 -4.22 -6.45
N THR A 146 4.74 -3.61 -5.86
CA THR A 146 4.56 -2.76 -4.68
C THR A 146 3.78 -1.49 -5.02
N ASN A 147 4.09 -0.86 -6.17
CA ASN A 147 3.40 0.33 -6.63
C ASN A 147 1.94 0.05 -7.05
N LEU A 148 1.65 -1.15 -7.57
CA LEU A 148 0.29 -1.61 -7.85
C LEU A 148 -0.61 -1.55 -6.62
N ILE A 149 -0.16 -2.17 -5.52
CA ILE A 149 -0.91 -2.16 -4.27
C ILE A 149 -0.97 -0.76 -3.66
N GLU A 150 0.11 0.02 -3.75
CA GLU A 150 0.15 1.40 -3.28
C GLU A 150 -0.96 2.25 -3.90
N GLU A 151 -1.07 2.32 -5.24
CA GLU A 151 -2.09 3.13 -5.91
C GLU A 151 -3.52 2.69 -5.55
N PHE A 152 -3.73 1.38 -5.37
CA PHE A 152 -5.03 0.82 -5.03
C PHE A 152 -5.42 1.15 -3.60
N MET A 153 -4.47 1.09 -2.67
CA MET A 153 -4.71 1.49 -1.28
C MET A 153 -4.92 3.00 -1.15
N LEU A 154 -4.20 3.81 -1.95
CA LEU A 154 -4.39 5.26 -1.97
C LEU A 154 -5.80 5.63 -2.42
N VAL A 155 -6.26 5.14 -3.59
CA VAL A 155 -7.61 5.47 -4.08
C VAL A 155 -8.71 4.94 -3.14
N CYS A 156 -8.50 3.77 -2.53
CA CYS A 156 -9.42 3.22 -1.53
C CYS A 156 -9.51 4.12 -0.30
N ASN A 157 -8.37 4.52 0.27
CA ASN A 157 -8.32 5.38 1.46
C ASN A 157 -8.92 6.77 1.19
N GLU A 158 -8.62 7.37 0.04
CA GLU A 158 -9.22 8.65 -0.39
C GLU A 158 -10.74 8.52 -0.50
N THR A 159 -11.24 7.45 -1.13
CA THR A 159 -12.68 7.20 -1.29
C THR A 159 -13.39 7.02 0.05
N VAL A 160 -12.80 6.26 0.98
CA VAL A 160 -13.39 6.06 2.32
C VAL A 160 -13.40 7.37 3.11
N ALA A 161 -12.31 8.15 3.06
CA ALA A 161 -12.22 9.43 3.76
C ALA A 161 -13.23 10.45 3.19
N GLU A 162 -13.36 10.53 1.86
CA GLU A 162 -14.32 11.39 1.17
C GLU A 162 -15.76 10.98 1.50
N ASN A 163 -16.07 9.68 1.47
CA ASN A 163 -17.38 9.17 1.83
C ASN A 163 -17.75 9.54 3.27
N ALA A 164 -16.84 9.36 4.23
CA ALA A 164 -17.08 9.72 5.63
C ALA A 164 -17.26 11.24 5.81
N PHE A 165 -16.50 12.05 5.06
CA PHE A 165 -16.59 13.51 5.08
C PHE A 165 -17.97 14.00 4.63
N TRP A 166 -18.45 13.53 3.48
CA TRP A 166 -19.74 13.95 2.93
C TRP A 166 -20.95 13.44 3.74
N GLN A 167 -20.78 12.35 4.48
CA GLN A 167 -21.80 11.83 5.40
C GLN A 167 -21.73 12.49 6.79
N GLU A 168 -20.78 13.42 7.01
CA GLU A 168 -20.56 14.08 8.31
C GLU A 168 -20.35 13.10 9.48
N ILE A 169 -19.76 11.93 9.19
CA ILE A 169 -19.49 10.90 10.19
C ILE A 169 -18.20 11.28 10.94
N PRO A 170 -18.17 11.23 12.29
CA PRO A 170 -16.92 11.36 13.03
C PRO A 170 -15.90 10.32 12.57
N PHE A 171 -14.81 10.77 11.95
CA PHE A 171 -13.83 9.91 11.30
C PHE A 171 -12.40 10.34 11.63
N MET A 172 -11.48 9.38 11.65
CA MET A 172 -10.06 9.64 11.90
C MET A 172 -9.33 9.91 10.58
N TYR A 173 -9.01 11.18 10.33
CA TYR A 173 -8.29 11.60 9.13
C TYR A 173 -6.77 11.57 9.33
N ARG A 174 -6.04 11.28 8.25
CA ARG A 174 -4.58 11.43 8.19
C ARG A 174 -4.24 12.68 7.40
N THR A 175 -3.88 13.75 8.10
CA THR A 175 -3.56 15.05 7.50
C THR A 175 -2.05 15.31 7.50
N HIS A 176 -1.53 15.90 6.42
CA HIS A 176 -0.16 16.40 6.34
C HIS A 176 -0.21 17.91 6.13
N LEU A 177 0.34 18.67 7.09
CA LEU A 177 0.33 20.13 7.03
C LEU A 177 1.35 20.65 6.02
N GLU A 178 1.15 21.88 5.56
CA GLU A 178 2.12 22.57 4.72
C GLU A 178 3.46 22.75 5.47
N PRO A 179 4.59 22.74 4.75
CA PRO A 179 5.88 22.99 5.37
C PRO A 179 5.94 24.39 5.98
N ASP A 180 6.61 24.50 7.12
CA ASP A 180 6.82 25.77 7.81
C ASP A 180 7.53 26.82 6.91
N GLU A 181 6.98 28.04 6.85
CA GLU A 181 7.48 29.10 5.96
C GLU A 181 8.94 29.49 6.23
N GLU A 182 9.38 29.49 7.49
CA GLU A 182 10.76 29.83 7.81
C GLU A 182 11.72 28.75 7.33
N LYS A 183 11.34 27.46 7.49
CA LYS A 183 12.12 26.34 6.94
C LYS A 183 12.20 26.42 5.42
N LEU A 184 11.11 26.76 4.73
CA LEU A 184 11.10 26.94 3.27
C LEU A 184 12.02 28.08 2.83
N LYS A 185 12.00 29.23 3.52
CA LYS A 185 12.90 30.36 3.22
C LYS A 185 14.37 29.99 3.41
N LYS A 186 14.71 29.31 4.52
CA LYS A 186 16.09 28.83 4.78
C LYS A 186 16.55 27.84 3.72
N TRP A 187 15.66 26.92 3.34
CA TRP A 187 15.92 25.95 2.29
C TRP A 187 16.16 26.66 0.95
N SER A 188 15.26 27.54 0.50
CA SER A 188 15.40 28.33 -0.73
C SER A 188 16.72 29.14 -0.77
N ASN A 189 17.09 29.81 0.31
CA ASN A 189 18.35 30.56 0.40
C ASN A 189 19.58 29.65 0.22
N SER A 190 19.50 28.39 0.65
CA SER A 190 20.58 27.42 0.46
C SER A 190 20.76 27.06 -1.02
N PHE A 191 19.68 26.99 -1.81
CA PHE A 191 19.76 26.75 -3.25
C PHE A 191 20.36 27.94 -4.00
N VAL A 192 19.99 29.17 -3.59
CA VAL A 192 20.58 30.40 -4.14
C VAL A 192 22.08 30.46 -3.85
N ALA A 193 22.50 30.16 -2.63
CA ALA A 193 23.91 30.12 -2.26
C ALA A 193 24.72 29.07 -3.05
N LEU A 194 24.07 27.99 -3.48
CA LEU A 194 24.66 26.93 -4.30
C LEU A 194 24.53 27.19 -5.82
N GLY A 195 23.88 28.28 -6.23
CA GLY A 195 23.68 28.64 -7.64
C GLY A 195 22.75 27.69 -8.41
N ILE A 196 21.87 26.97 -7.70
CA ILE A 196 20.91 26.04 -8.31
C ILE A 196 19.65 26.79 -8.79
N ILE A 197 19.32 27.91 -8.12
CA ILE A 197 18.25 28.86 -8.45
C ILE A 197 18.84 30.25 -8.30
#